data_AF-A0AAQ4DAN5-F1
#
_entry.id   AF-A0AAQ4DAN5-F1
#
_cell.length_a   1.000
_cell.length_b   1.000
_cell.length_c   1.000
_cell.angle_alpha   90.00
_cell.angle_beta   90.00
_cell.angle_gamma   90.00
#
_symmetry.space_group_name_H-M   'P 1'
#
loop_
_entity.id
_entity.type
_entity.pdbx_description
1 polymer ?
#
loop_
_entity_poly.entity_id
_entity_poly.type
_entity_poly.pdbx_seq_one_letter_code
_entity_poly.pdbx_strand_id
1 'polypeptide(L)'
;MRDMLSSLVANLSVFNQDSKKKVMNKLERLKITVGFPDSVDTTQKVDALYAKLALSKTTFFENWLEASKYKMIIASADSKAALFDATSSMVFYEAMKNEVVIPAGALLPPLLYSPQGVPAYNYGSFGQPKQ
;
A
#
# COMPACT_ATOMS: atom_id res chain seq x y z
N MET A 1 7.72 -4.60 14.80
CA MET A 1 8.41 -3.48 14.11
C MET A 1 7.92 -2.11 14.58
N ARG A 2 6.59 -1.86 14.59
CA ARG A 2 6.02 -0.61 15.12
C ARG A 2 6.43 -0.33 16.58
N ASP A 3 6.33 -1.33 17.46
CA ASP A 3 6.70 -1.16 18.87
C ASP A 3 8.20 -0.88 19.05
N MET A 4 9.04 -1.52 18.23
CA MET A 4 10.47 -1.24 18.19
C MET A 4 10.74 0.21 17.78
N LEU A 5 10.09 0.70 16.73
CA LEU A 5 10.23 2.08 16.28
C LEU A 5 9.73 3.08 17.34
N SER A 6 8.62 2.78 18.00
CA SER A 6 8.11 3.57 19.14
C SER A 6 9.13 3.64 20.28
N SER A 7 9.74 2.51 20.64
CA SER A 7 10.80 2.48 21.67
C SER A 7 12.04 3.28 21.27
N LEU A 8 12.43 3.25 19.99
CA LEU A 8 13.55 4.04 19.47
C LEU A 8 13.25 5.53 19.56
N VAL A 9 12.06 5.96 19.14
CA VAL A 9 11.64 7.37 19.19
C VAL A 9 11.62 7.91 20.62
N ALA A 10 11.20 7.09 21.60
CA ALA A 10 11.23 7.47 23.00
C ALA A 10 12.67 7.78 23.49
N ASN A 11 13.66 7.02 23.01
CA ASN A 11 15.05 7.10 23.43
C ASN A 11 15.91 8.10 22.63
N LEU A 12 15.41 8.69 21.54
CA LEU A 12 16.17 9.68 20.76
C LEU A 12 16.39 10.97 21.55
N SER A 13 17.66 11.38 21.70
CA SER A 13 18.05 12.64 22.36
C SER A 13 17.83 13.89 21.50
N VAL A 14 17.74 13.71 20.18
CA VAL A 14 17.59 14.81 19.20
C VAL A 14 16.18 15.43 19.23
N PHE A 15 15.18 14.72 19.72
CA PHE A 15 13.80 15.22 19.79
C PHE A 15 13.44 15.75 21.18
N ASN A 16 12.83 16.94 21.21
CA ASN A 16 12.14 17.44 22.40
C ASN A 16 10.84 16.67 22.68
N GLN A 17 10.26 16.86 23.87
CA GLN A 17 9.06 16.12 24.30
C GLN A 17 7.86 16.31 23.35
N ASP A 18 7.65 17.53 22.84
CA ASP A 18 6.56 17.81 21.90
C ASP A 18 6.75 17.10 20.56
N SER A 19 7.98 17.07 20.03
CA SER A 19 8.28 16.35 18.79
C SER A 19 8.08 14.85 18.96
N LYS A 20 8.52 14.29 20.09
CA LYS A 20 8.27 12.88 20.43
C LYS A 20 6.77 12.58 20.44
N LYS A 21 5.96 13.42 21.11
CA LYS A 21 4.50 13.25 21.14
C LYS A 21 3.87 13.27 19.75
N LYS A 22 4.29 14.20 18.88
CA LYS A 22 3.79 14.29 17.49
C LYS A 22 4.17 13.05 16.66
N VAL A 23 5.42 12.57 16.79
CA VAL A 23 5.87 11.36 16.10
C VAL A 23 5.12 10.13 16.60
N MET A 24 4.94 10.00 17.92
CA MET A 24 4.16 8.91 18.51
C MET A 24 2.71 8.91 18.01
N ASN A 25 2.04 10.07 18.00
CA ASN A 25 0.69 10.19 17.43
C ASN A 25 0.64 9.78 15.94
N LYS A 26 1.69 10.11 15.16
CA LYS A 26 1.77 9.71 13.76
C LYS A 26 1.95 8.20 13.61
N LEU A 27 2.81 7.59 14.42
CA LEU A 27 3.02 6.14 14.46
C LEU A 27 1.76 5.40 14.92
N GLU A 28 1.04 5.96 15.90
CA GLU A 28 -0.22 5.40 16.40
C GLU A 28 -1.29 5.32 15.32
N ARG A 29 -1.34 6.33 14.45
CA ARG A 29 -2.29 6.44 13.34
C ARG A 29 -1.75 5.86 12.03
N LEU A 30 -0.60 5.20 12.05
CA LEU A 30 -0.02 4.58 10.86
C LEU A 30 -0.89 3.40 10.42
N LYS A 31 -1.43 3.47 9.20
CA LYS A 31 -2.17 2.37 8.57
C LYS A 31 -1.20 1.46 7.83
N ILE A 32 -1.45 0.16 7.86
CA ILE A 32 -0.70 -0.83 7.10
C ILE A 32 -1.71 -1.63 6.27
N THR A 33 -1.52 -1.63 4.95
CA THR A 33 -2.35 -2.39 4.02
C THR A 33 -1.49 -3.43 3.32
N VAL A 34 -1.94 -4.68 3.30
CA VAL A 34 -1.15 -5.84 2.85
C VAL A 34 -1.94 -6.63 1.80
N GLY A 35 -1.29 -7.00 0.70
CA GLY A 35 -1.89 -7.82 -0.35
C GLY A 35 -2.68 -7.01 -1.37
N PHE A 36 -4.00 -7.08 -1.30
CA PHE A 36 -4.93 -6.45 -2.24
C PHE A 36 -5.72 -5.33 -1.55
N PRO A 37 -6.16 -4.29 -2.28
CA PRO A 37 -7.14 -3.35 -1.76
C PRO A 37 -8.47 -4.04 -1.45
N ASP A 38 -9.13 -3.66 -0.36
CA ASP A 38 -10.46 -4.16 0.03
C ASP A 38 -11.53 -3.94 -1.05
N SER A 39 -11.31 -3.01 -1.99
CA SER A 39 -12.19 -2.72 -3.11
C SER A 39 -12.12 -3.73 -4.25
N VAL A 40 -11.12 -4.63 -4.26
CA VAL A 40 -10.88 -5.60 -5.35
C VAL A 40 -10.48 -6.99 -4.85
N ASP A 41 -10.75 -7.29 -3.57
CA ASP A 41 -10.41 -8.59 -2.95
C ASP A 41 -11.30 -9.76 -3.42
N THR A 42 -12.40 -9.47 -4.11
CA THR A 42 -13.42 -10.43 -4.54
C THR A 42 -13.90 -10.09 -5.94
N THR A 43 -14.27 -11.12 -6.70
CA THR A 43 -14.77 -10.96 -8.08
C THR A 43 -15.96 -10.00 -8.14
N GLN A 44 -16.89 -10.08 -7.18
CA GLN A 44 -18.06 -9.21 -7.14
C GLN A 44 -17.70 -7.74 -6.97
N LYS A 45 -16.68 -7.43 -6.16
CA LYS A 45 -16.23 -6.04 -5.97
C LYS A 45 -15.47 -5.54 -7.20
N VAL A 46 -14.69 -6.38 -7.86
CA VAL A 46 -14.05 -6.07 -9.14
C VAL A 46 -15.09 -5.77 -10.21
N ASP A 47 -16.09 -6.64 -10.35
CA ASP A 47 -17.18 -6.46 -11.32
C ASP A 47 -17.96 -5.17 -11.04
N ALA A 48 -18.27 -4.89 -9.77
CA ALA A 48 -18.92 -3.64 -9.38
C ALA A 48 -18.05 -2.41 -9.69
N LEU A 49 -16.74 -2.49 -9.45
CA LEU A 49 -15.79 -1.42 -9.72
C LEU A 49 -15.65 -1.12 -11.21
N TYR A 50 -15.82 -2.11 -12.10
CA TYR A 50 -15.68 -1.92 -13.54
C TYR A 50 -17.02 -1.97 -14.31
N ALA A 51 -18.16 -2.08 -13.62
CA ALA A 51 -19.49 -2.23 -14.23
C ALA A 51 -19.86 -1.11 -15.23
N LYS A 52 -19.31 0.09 -15.05
CA LYS A 52 -19.57 1.25 -15.92
C LYS A 52 -18.57 1.39 -17.07
N LEU A 53 -17.52 0.56 -17.11
CA LEU A 53 -16.49 0.62 -18.14
C LEU A 53 -16.91 -0.24 -19.33
N ALA A 54 -17.39 0.40 -20.40
CA ALA A 54 -17.76 -0.28 -21.64
C ALA A 54 -16.56 -0.31 -22.59
N LEU A 55 -16.04 -1.51 -22.90
CA LEU A 55 -14.92 -1.70 -23.81
C LEU A 55 -15.34 -2.52 -25.03
N SER A 56 -14.76 -2.22 -26.19
CA SER A 56 -14.98 -2.96 -27.43
C SER A 56 -13.71 -3.64 -27.93
N LYS A 57 -13.81 -4.82 -28.54
CA LYS A 57 -12.65 -5.57 -29.03
C LYS A 57 -11.98 -4.96 -30.27
N THR A 58 -12.63 -3.99 -30.93
CA THR A 58 -12.19 -3.44 -32.22
C THR A 58 -11.65 -2.01 -32.14
N THR A 59 -11.82 -1.33 -31.00
CA THR A 59 -11.56 0.11 -30.87
C THR A 59 -10.58 0.38 -29.72
N PHE A 60 -9.28 0.22 -29.99
CA PHE A 60 -8.24 0.36 -28.97
C PHE A 60 -8.14 1.79 -28.42
N PHE A 61 -8.17 2.80 -29.30
CA PHE A 61 -7.97 4.19 -28.90
C PHE A 61 -9.13 4.70 -28.03
N GLU A 62 -10.35 4.38 -28.41
CA GLU A 62 -11.58 4.71 -27.68
C GLU A 62 -11.59 4.03 -26.31
N ASN A 63 -11.22 2.74 -26.25
CA ASN A 63 -11.07 2.02 -24.98
C ASN A 63 -10.04 2.70 -24.06
N TRP A 64 -8.90 3.10 -24.61
CA TRP A 64 -7.86 3.77 -23.84
C TRP A 64 -8.34 5.11 -23.30
N LEU A 65 -9.06 5.89 -24.10
CA LEU A 65 -9.63 7.17 -23.69
C LEU A 65 -10.68 6.98 -22.58
N GLU A 66 -11.57 5.99 -22.73
CA GLU A 66 -12.61 5.70 -21.75
C GLU A 66 -12.02 5.20 -20.42
N ALA A 67 -11.06 4.27 -20.48
CA ALA A 67 -10.35 3.80 -19.30
C ALA A 67 -9.59 4.94 -18.59
N SER A 68 -8.99 5.87 -19.35
CA SER A 68 -8.28 7.02 -18.80
C SER A 68 -9.22 7.96 -18.05
N LYS A 69 -10.39 8.27 -18.63
CA LYS A 69 -11.44 9.05 -17.95
C LYS A 69 -11.95 8.34 -16.69
N TYR A 70 -12.21 7.04 -16.81
CA TYR A 70 -12.72 6.24 -15.70
C TYR A 70 -11.75 6.22 -14.51
N LYS A 71 -10.44 6.09 -14.79
CA LYS A 71 -9.39 6.17 -13.78
C LYS A 71 -9.41 7.49 -13.02
N MET A 72 -9.64 8.62 -13.70
CA MET A 72 -9.76 9.93 -13.06
C MET A 72 -11.01 10.03 -12.17
N ILE A 73 -12.14 9.47 -12.62
CA ILE A 73 -13.39 9.45 -11.84
C ILE A 73 -13.19 8.64 -10.55
N ILE A 74 -12.60 7.45 -10.63
CA ILE A 74 -12.35 6.65 -9.43
C ILE A 74 -11.39 7.38 -8.48
N ALA A 75 -10.31 7.98 -8.99
CA ALA A 75 -9.35 8.72 -8.18
C ALA A 75 -9.96 9.93 -7.45
N SER A 76 -11.01 10.53 -8.00
CA SER A 76 -11.70 11.68 -7.42
C SER A 76 -12.88 11.32 -6.52
N ALA A 77 -13.54 10.18 -6.77
CA ALA A 77 -14.73 9.76 -6.04
C ALA A 77 -14.43 9.18 -4.65
N ASP A 78 -13.28 8.51 -4.48
CA ASP A 78 -12.96 7.88 -3.20
C ASP A 78 -11.49 8.09 -2.83
N SER A 79 -11.24 9.17 -2.07
CA SER A 79 -9.90 9.45 -1.54
C SER A 79 -9.42 8.40 -0.53
N LYS A 80 -10.32 7.55 0.00
CA LYS A 80 -10.02 6.53 1.02
C LYS A 80 -9.81 5.14 0.43
N ALA A 81 -10.48 4.78 -0.67
CA ALA A 81 -10.17 3.56 -1.41
C ALA A 81 -8.83 3.72 -2.14
N ALA A 82 -7.74 3.30 -1.48
CA ALA A 82 -6.44 3.22 -2.13
C ALA A 82 -6.48 2.09 -3.17
N LEU A 83 -6.78 2.43 -4.43
CA LEU A 83 -6.43 1.56 -5.54
C LEU A 83 -4.92 1.65 -5.72
N PHE A 84 -4.24 0.58 -5.37
CA PHE A 84 -2.84 0.37 -5.71
C PHE A 84 -2.70 -0.88 -6.55
N ASP A 85 -1.63 -0.93 -7.31
CA ASP A 85 -1.28 -2.12 -8.06
C ASP A 85 -0.81 -3.22 -7.10
N ALA A 86 -1.70 -4.19 -6.84
CA ALA A 86 -1.41 -5.33 -5.99
C ALA A 86 -0.33 -6.25 -6.58
N THR A 87 -0.04 -6.16 -7.89
CA THR A 87 0.98 -6.97 -8.57
C THR A 87 2.38 -6.38 -8.45
N SER A 88 2.50 -5.14 -7.98
CA SER A 88 3.79 -4.48 -7.77
C SER A 88 4.69 -5.28 -6.81
N SER A 89 5.98 -5.35 -7.13
CA SER A 89 7.01 -5.95 -6.27
C SER A 89 7.58 -4.97 -5.23
N MET A 90 7.00 -3.78 -5.13
CA MET A 90 7.53 -2.67 -4.34
C MET A 90 6.59 -2.26 -3.20
N VAL A 91 7.17 -2.06 -2.01
CA VAL A 91 6.52 -1.46 -0.85
C VAL A 91 6.67 0.05 -0.92
N PHE A 92 5.64 0.79 -0.58
CA PHE A 92 5.67 2.25 -0.60
C PHE A 92 4.90 2.84 0.59
N TYR A 93 5.22 4.10 0.91
CA TYR A 93 4.55 4.88 1.95
C TYR A 93 3.81 6.05 1.31
N GLU A 94 2.49 6.13 1.53
CA GLU A 94 1.65 7.24 1.10
C GLU A 94 1.57 8.28 2.23
N ALA A 95 2.26 9.40 2.03
CA ALA A 95 2.41 10.44 3.05
C ALA A 95 1.08 11.09 3.42
N MET A 96 0.19 11.29 2.44
CA MET A 96 -1.10 11.96 2.66
C MET A 96 -2.07 11.11 3.47
N LYS A 97 -1.93 9.77 3.38
CA LYS A 97 -2.77 8.81 4.11
C LYS A 97 -2.12 8.30 5.39
N ASN A 98 -0.83 8.59 5.62
CA ASN A 98 -0.04 7.98 6.68
C ASN A 98 -0.17 6.45 6.64
N GLU A 99 0.07 5.89 5.45
CA GLU A 99 -0.19 4.48 5.14
C GLU A 99 1.04 3.82 4.50
N VAL A 100 1.42 2.65 5.01
CA VAL A 100 2.37 1.76 4.34
C VAL A 100 1.58 0.72 3.56
N VAL A 101 1.89 0.57 2.28
CA VAL A 101 1.26 -0.41 1.40
C VAL A 101 2.28 -1.47 1.01
N ILE A 102 1.94 -2.72 1.26
CA ILE A 102 2.72 -3.91 0.92
C ILE A 102 1.90 -4.73 -0.08
N PRO A 103 2.10 -4.55 -1.39
CA PRO A 103 1.34 -5.28 -2.40
C PRO A 103 1.58 -6.78 -2.36
N ALA A 104 0.63 -7.57 -2.86
CA ALA A 104 0.75 -9.02 -2.94
C ALA A 104 1.99 -9.48 -3.73
N GLY A 105 2.33 -8.79 -4.83
CA GLY A 105 3.52 -9.09 -5.63
C GLY A 105 4.84 -8.95 -4.85
N ALA A 106 4.88 -8.11 -3.82
CA ALA A 106 6.04 -7.94 -2.97
C ALA A 106 6.21 -9.08 -1.95
N LEU A 107 5.14 -9.83 -1.65
CA LEU A 107 5.14 -10.94 -0.67
C LEU A 107 5.60 -12.28 -1.26
N LEU A 108 5.99 -12.31 -2.53
CA LEU A 108 6.46 -13.52 -3.19
C LEU A 108 7.93 -13.79 -2.86
N PRO A 109 8.35 -15.07 -2.68
CA PRO A 109 9.77 -15.42 -2.64
C PRO A 109 10.46 -15.04 -3.96
N PRO A 110 11.73 -14.57 -3.96
CA PRO A 110 12.63 -14.29 -2.84
C PRO A 110 12.59 -12.81 -2.40
N LEU A 111 11.46 -12.12 -2.51
CA LEU A 111 11.40 -10.68 -2.28
C LEU A 111 11.31 -10.34 -0.79
N LEU A 112 10.13 -10.46 -0.20
CA LEU A 112 9.93 -10.04 1.20
C LEU A 112 9.57 -11.18 2.14
N TYR A 113 8.92 -12.23 1.65
CA TYR A 113 8.38 -13.26 2.53
C TYR A 113 8.38 -14.65 1.88
N SER A 114 8.71 -15.65 2.69
CA SER A 114 8.43 -17.05 2.40
C SER A 114 7.86 -17.70 3.67
N PRO A 115 6.68 -18.37 3.59
CA PRO A 115 6.09 -19.06 4.75
C PRO A 115 7.01 -20.16 5.32
N GLN A 116 7.81 -20.80 4.47
CA GLN A 116 8.79 -21.83 4.84
C GLN A 116 10.21 -21.25 4.99
N GLY A 117 10.38 -19.93 4.88
CA GLY A 117 11.67 -19.27 4.96
C GLY A 117 12.23 -19.19 6.39
N VAL A 118 13.55 -19.08 6.50
CA VAL A 118 14.22 -18.84 7.79
C VAL A 118 13.80 -17.46 8.33
N PRO A 119 13.44 -17.31 9.61
CA PRO A 119 13.01 -16.02 10.18
C PRO A 119 13.99 -14.87 9.92
N ALA A 120 15.29 -15.13 10.02
CA ALA A 120 16.34 -14.14 9.74
C ALA A 120 16.25 -13.56 8.32
N TYR A 121 15.86 -14.37 7.34
CA TYR A 121 15.68 -13.93 5.96
C TYR A 121 14.44 -13.03 5.83
N ASN A 122 13.29 -13.47 6.36
CA ASN A 122 12.07 -12.67 6.33
C ASN A 122 12.24 -11.33 7.08
N TYR A 123 12.86 -11.33 8.26
CA TYR A 123 13.16 -10.10 8.99
C TYR A 123 14.20 -9.23 8.29
N GLY A 124 15.21 -9.82 7.64
CA GLY A 124 16.19 -9.11 6.84
C GLY A 124 15.55 -8.39 5.65
N SER A 125 14.67 -9.06 4.92
CA SER A 125 14.00 -8.47 3.76
C SER A 125 13.01 -7.35 4.11
N PHE A 126 12.27 -7.46 5.22
CA PHE A 126 11.38 -6.38 5.68
C PHE A 126 12.10 -5.28 6.49
N GLY A 127 13.21 -5.61 7.14
CA GLY A 127 13.91 -4.73 8.08
C GLY A 127 14.95 -3.81 7.44
N GLN A 128 15.35 -4.07 6.20
CA GLN A 128 16.32 -3.21 5.52
C GLN A 128 15.65 -1.97 4.90
N PRO A 129 16.20 -0.76 5.14
CA PRO A 129 15.79 0.42 4.38
C PRO A 129 16.18 0.23 2.92
N LYS A 130 15.21 0.29 2.00
CA LYS A 130 15.51 0.38 0.58
C LYS A 130 16.15 1.76 0.34
N GLN A 131 17.38 1.75 -0.18
CA GLN A 131 18.14 2.95 -0.58
C GLN A 131 17.47 3.66 -1.75
#